data_AF-A0A150NXU1-F1
#
_entry.id   AF-A0A150NXU1-F1
#
_cell.length_a   1.000
_cell.length_b   1.000
_cell.length_c   1.000
_cell.angle_alpha   90.00
_cell.angle_beta   90.00
_cell.angle_gamma   90.00
#
_symmetry.space_group_name_H-M   'P 1'
#
loop_
_entity.id
_entity.type
_entity.pdbx_description
1 polymer ?
#
loop_
_entity_poly.entity_id
_entity_poly.type
_entity_poly.pdbx_seq_one_letter_code
_entity_poly.pdbx_strand_id
1 'polypeptide(L)' 'MPKKILVLHTGGTISMQADASGAVVTSSDNPMNHVSNPLEGIQVHALDFFNLPSPHIKPKHMLALYQKSKRKQITTMEW' A
#
# COMPACT_ATOMS: atom_id res chain seq x y z
N MET A 1 -15.98 14.12 12.69
CA MET A 1 -14.73 14.22 11.90
C MET A 1 -14.52 12.89 11.18
N PRO A 2 -14.15 12.88 9.89
CA PRO A 2 -13.91 11.64 9.17
C PRO A 2 -12.70 10.90 9.75
N LYS A 3 -12.75 9.57 9.80
CA LYS A 3 -11.60 8.74 10.19
C LYS A 3 -10.57 8.75 9.06
N LYS A 4 -9.30 8.94 9.41
CA LYS A 4 -8.19 8.95 8.44
C LYS A 4 -7.50 7.58 8.45
N ILE A 5 -7.37 6.95 7.28
CA ILE A 5 -6.69 5.67 7.10
C ILE A 5 -5.52 5.86 6.16
N LEU A 6 -4.33 5.47 6.62
CA LEU A 6 -3.13 5.37 5.79
C LEU A 6 -3.01 3.93 5.28
N VAL A 7 -2.98 3.76 3.97
CA VAL A 7 -2.71 2.46 3.32
C VAL A 7 -1.30 2.50 2.74
N LEU A 8 -0.48 1.50 3.07
CA LEU A 8 0.86 1.32 2.53
C LEU A 8 0.86 0.06 1.67
N HIS A 9 0.90 0.21 0.35
CA HIS A 9 1.00 -0.93 -0.55
C HIS A 9 2.43 -1.46 -0.56
N THR A 10 2.58 -2.77 -0.44
CA THR A 10 3.89 -3.45 -0.38
C THR A 10 4.15 -4.35 -1.59
N GLY A 11 3.19 -4.42 -2.53
CA GLY A 11 3.18 -5.37 -3.64
C GLY A 11 2.35 -6.60 -3.31
N GLY A 12 2.81 -7.77 -3.78
CA GLY A 12 2.04 -9.02 -3.77
C GLY A 12 0.85 -9.01 -4.74
N THR A 13 0.12 -10.12 -4.78
CA THR A 13 -0.90 -10.39 -5.81
C THR A 13 -1.99 -9.32 -5.91
N ILE A 14 -2.42 -8.72 -4.78
CA ILE A 14 -3.48 -7.69 -4.77
C ILE A 14 -3.07 -6.38 -5.45
N SER A 15 -1.75 -6.12 -5.54
CA SER A 15 -1.18 -4.92 -6.16
C SER A 15 -0.44 -5.24 -7.46
N MET A 16 -0.77 -6.37 -8.07
CA MET A 16 -0.17 -6.89 -9.30
C MET A 16 -1.25 -7.12 -10.35
N GLN A 17 -0.83 -7.29 -11.61
CA GLN A 17 -1.72 -7.54 -12.73
C GLN A 17 -1.36 -8.87 -13.40
N ALA A 18 -2.38 -9.56 -13.93
CA ALA A 18 -2.15 -10.71 -14.79
C ALA A 18 -1.67 -10.23 -16.17
N ASP A 19 -0.61 -10.84 -16.70
CA ASP A 19 -0.21 -10.68 -18.09
C ASP A 19 -1.11 -11.51 -19.03
N ALA A 20 -0.82 -11.47 -20.34
CA ALA A 20 -1.58 -12.20 -21.35
C ALA A 20 -1.54 -13.74 -21.16
N SER A 21 -0.59 -14.27 -20.40
CA SER A 21 -0.50 -15.69 -20.06
C SER A 21 -1.25 -16.06 -18.77
N GLY A 22 -1.80 -15.06 -18.06
CA GLY A 22 -2.43 -15.23 -16.76
C GLY A 22 -1.42 -15.23 -15.60
N ALA A 23 -0.13 -15.00 -15.86
CA ALA A 23 0.88 -14.92 -14.82
C ALA A 23 0.78 -13.57 -14.09
N VAL A 24 0.85 -13.61 -12.76
CA VAL A 24 0.81 -12.41 -11.93
C VAL A 24 2.20 -11.75 -11.96
N VAL A 25 2.24 -10.53 -12.50
CA VAL A 25 3.47 -9.75 -12.66
C VAL A 25 3.37 -8.43 -11.90
N THR A 26 4.52 -7.93 -11.43
CA THR A 26 4.62 -6.55 -10.91
C THR A 26 4.31 -5.57 -12.03
N SER A 27 3.34 -4.68 -11.82
CA SER A 27 3.02 -3.58 -12.72
C SER A 27 3.61 -2.27 -12.21
N SER A 28 3.88 -1.33 -13.11
CA SER A 28 4.25 0.04 -12.73
C SER A 28 3.10 0.82 -12.10
N ASP A 29 1.86 0.40 -12.39
CA ASP A 29 0.63 0.98 -11.88
C ASP A 29 -0.09 -0.02 -10.98
N ASN A 30 -0.25 0.32 -9.70
CA ASN A 30 -0.89 -0.55 -8.71
C ASN A 30 -2.42 -0.49 -8.89
N PRO A 31 -3.09 -1.62 -9.19
CA PRO A 31 -4.54 -1.65 -9.42
C PRO A 31 -5.35 -1.09 -8.23
N MET A 32 -4.81 -1.14 -7.01
CA MET A 32 -5.47 -0.61 -5.81
C MET A 32 -5.57 0.92 -5.80
N ASN A 33 -4.78 1.64 -6.60
CA ASN A 33 -4.91 3.10 -6.75
C ASN A 33 -6.18 3.51 -7.50
N HIS A 34 -6.78 2.58 -8.25
CA HIS A 34 -8.00 2.82 -9.03
C HIS A 34 -9.28 2.41 -8.29
N VAL A 35 -9.13 1.83 -7.08
CA VAL A 35 -10.28 1.42 -6.26
C VAL A 35 -10.81 2.64 -5.52
N SER A 36 -12.05 3.04 -5.83
CA SER A 36 -12.75 4.09 -5.09
C SER A 36 -13.07 3.63 -3.67
N ASN A 37 -12.88 4.48 -2.66
CA ASN A 37 -13.29 4.20 -1.27
C ASN A 37 -14.83 4.32 -1.15
N PRO A 38 -15.57 3.21 -0.92
CA PRO A 38 -17.03 3.27 -0.84
C PRO A 38 -17.55 3.68 0.54
N LEU A 39 -16.66 3.86 1.53
CA LEU A 39 -17.06 4.06 2.93
C LEU A 39 -17.18 5.54 3.27
N GLU A 40 -18.40 5.96 3.59
CA GLU A 40 -18.69 7.31 4.08
C GLU A 40 -17.96 7.61 5.40
N GLY A 41 -17.54 8.87 5.57
CA GLY A 41 -16.86 9.31 6.78
C GLY A 41 -15.44 8.75 6.95
N ILE A 42 -14.87 8.13 5.91
CA ILE A 42 -13.48 7.66 5.88
C ILE A 42 -12.70 8.41 4.80
N GLN A 43 -11.56 8.98 5.19
CA GLN A 43 -10.57 9.54 4.28
C GLN A 43 -9.40 8.56 4.16
N VAL A 44 -9.17 8.03 2.97
CA VAL A 44 -8.07 7.11 2.68
C VAL A 44 -6.93 7.90 2.02
N HIS A 45 -5.71 7.73 2.55
CA HIS A 45 -4.49 8.14 1.90
C HIS A 45 -3.66 6.89 1.60
N ALA A 46 -3.56 6.53 0.32
CA ALA A 46 -2.81 5.37 -0.13
C ALA A 46 -1.44 5.78 -0.66
N LEU A 47 -0.42 4.97 -0.36
CA LEU A 47 0.95 5.15 -0.84
C LEU A 47 1.50 3.82 -1.35
N ASP A 48 2.11 3.84 -2.53
CA ASP A 48 2.93 2.75 -3.03
C ASP A 48 4.28 2.76 -2.31
N PHE A 49 4.40 1.94 -1.27
CA PHE A 49 5.59 1.92 -0.43
C PHE A 49 6.63 0.92 -0.92
N PHE A 50 6.19 -0.27 -1.35
CA PHE A 50 7.00 -1.22 -2.11
C PHE A 50 6.16 -1.81 -3.26
N ASN A 51 6.85 -2.36 -4.24
CA ASN A 51 6.26 -3.15 -5.33
C ASN A 51 7.04 -4.47 -5.47
N LEU A 52 6.91 -5.33 -4.48
CA LEU A 52 7.65 -6.59 -4.41
C LEU A 52 6.69 -7.79 -4.29
N PRO A 53 6.98 -8.92 -4.94
CA PRO A 53 6.36 -10.19 -4.59
C PRO A 53 6.57 -10.51 -3.10
N SER A 54 5.55 -11.07 -2.44
CA SER A 54 5.63 -11.45 -1.02
C SER A 54 6.86 -12.32 -0.70
N PRO A 55 7.22 -13.33 -1.52
CA PRO A 55 8.44 -14.12 -1.31
C PRO A 55 9.75 -13.31 -1.34
N HIS A 56 9.74 -12.10 -1.89
CA HIS A 56 10.91 -11.22 -2.00
C HIS A 56 10.98 -10.19 -0.85
N ILE A 57 10.01 -10.17 0.06
CA ILE A 57 10.10 -9.38 1.29
C ILE A 57 11.21 -9.95 2.17
N LYS A 58 12.06 -9.07 2.70
CA LYS A 58 13.21 -9.39 3.55
C LYS A 58 13.11 -8.59 4.85
N PRO A 59 13.82 -9.00 5.92
CA PRO A 59 13.79 -8.29 7.21
C PRO A 59 14.04 -6.78 7.12
N LYS A 60 14.94 -6.34 6.23
CA LYS A 60 15.19 -4.91 5.98
C LYS A 60 13.95 -4.15 5.47
N HIS A 61 13.11 -4.77 4.64
CA HIS A 61 11.89 -4.17 4.13
C HIS A 61 10.83 -4.07 5.24
N MET A 62 10.74 -5.09 6.09
CA MET A 62 9.84 -5.08 7.25
C MET A 62 10.22 -4.00 8.27
N LEU A 63 11.52 -3.81 8.52
CA LEU A 63 12.02 -2.73 9.37
C LEU A 63 11.65 -1.36 8.80
N ALA A 64 11.82 -1.15 7.50
CA ALA A 64 11.43 0.09 6.83
C ALA A 64 9.91 0.33 6.90
N LEU A 65 9.09 -0.72 6.74
CA LEU A 65 7.63 -0.65 6.90
C LEU A 65 7.23 -0.22 8.32
N TYR A 66 7.84 -0.83 9.33
CA TYR A 66 7.64 -0.47 10.74
C TYR A 66 8.02 1.00 11.02
N GLN A 67 9.17 1.44 10.50
CA GLN A 67 9.62 2.82 10.67
C GLN A 67 8.67 3.82 9.99
N LYS A 68 8.15 3.47 8.80
CA LYS A 68 7.18 4.30 8.07
C LYS A 68 5.87 4.45 8.82
N SER A 69 5.31 3.34 9.33
CA SER A 69 4.05 3.37 10.08
C SER A 69 4.21 4.14 11.40
N LYS A 70 5.31 3.92 12.12
CA LYS A 70 5.61 4.65 13.38
C LYS A 70 5.84 6.15 13.15
N ARG A 71 6.61 6.55 12.13
CA ARG A 71 6.86 7.97 11.82
C ARG A 71 5.55 8.69 11.54
N LYS A 72 4.65 8.09 10.74
CA LYS A 72 3.37 8.70 10.41
C LYS A 72 2.45 8.82 11.63
N GLN A 73 2.46 7.84 12.54
CA GLN A 73 1.73 7.90 13.82
C GLN A 73 2.24 9.03 14.72
N ILE A 74 3.54 9.35 14.69
CA ILE A 74 4.12 10.45 15.47
C ILE A 74 3.81 11.81 14.83
N THR A 75 3.77 11.90 13.49
CA THR A 75 3.46 13.14 12.75
C THR A 75 1.96 13.43 12.59
N THR A 76 1.08 12.68 13.27
CA THR A 76 -0.39 12.83 13.14
C THR A 76 -0.94 14.18 13.69
N MET A 77 -0.07 15.12 14.07
CA MET A 77 -0.47 16.47 14.50
C MET A 77 -0.70 17.47 13.35
N GLU A 78 -0.36 17.14 12.10
CA GLU A 78 -0.53 18.06 10.96
C GLU A 78 -1.19 17.41 9.73
N TRP A 79 -2.34 16.78 9.94
CA TRP A 79 -3.23 16.37 8.85
C TRP A 79 -4.66 16.70 9.19
#